data_AF-G0V2W0-F1
#
_entry.id   AF-G0V2W0-F1
#
_cell.length_a   1.000
_cell.length_b   1.000
_cell.length_c   1.000
_cell.angle_alpha   90.00
_cell.angle_beta   90.00
_cell.angle_gamma   90.00
#
_symmetry.space_group_name_H-M   'P 1'
#
loop_
_entity.id
_entity.type
_entity.pdbx_description
1 polymer ?
#
loop_
_entity_poly.entity_id
_entity_poly.type
_entity_poly.pdbx_seq_one_letter_code
_entity_poly.pdbx_strand_id
1 'polypeptide(L)'
;MMEPTSNSSANDASARRPPPMMRAERQVAFRRKVRNELLLSGRERRDAERKRMEEYRRLCKAEGIKSQRLEEYDAKRKEASAKLSERLQQIDYDQSLTNTEKRKRKFNVKRNYAAKTVTDLMEKEEKRFNSLTKVEKLREKRQGEIEAAKAAKKEREETKAKLIRQRIAQNALYAQRTKKGQPVMSSRVEALLNKIQQSHDQ
;
A
#
# COMPACT_ATOMS: atom_id res chain seq x y z
N MET A 1 7.01 86.75 -8.82
CA MET A 1 6.11 86.14 -7.82
C MET A 1 5.79 84.73 -8.26
N MET A 2 5.70 83.82 -7.30
CA MET A 2 5.82 82.37 -7.45
C MET A 2 4.71 81.70 -8.26
N GLU A 3 5.10 80.66 -9.02
CA GLU A 3 4.21 79.64 -9.57
C GLU A 3 3.69 78.72 -8.45
N PRO A 4 2.41 78.29 -8.48
CA PRO A 4 1.95 77.19 -7.64
C PRO A 4 2.11 75.86 -8.40
N THR A 5 3.14 75.10 -8.04
CA THR A 5 3.25 73.67 -8.34
C THR A 5 2.17 72.90 -7.55
N SER A 6 1.11 72.47 -8.22
CA SER A 6 0.13 71.54 -7.65
C SER A 6 0.67 70.11 -7.69
N ASN A 7 1.29 69.72 -6.57
CA ASN A 7 1.58 68.33 -6.23
C ASN A 7 0.27 67.52 -6.16
N SER A 8 -0.05 66.76 -7.21
CA SER A 8 -1.13 65.76 -7.19
C SER A 8 -0.57 64.35 -7.12
N SER A 9 0.09 64.01 -6.01
CA SER A 9 0.57 62.65 -5.72
C SER A 9 0.38 62.30 -4.25
N ALA A 10 -0.87 62.29 -3.78
CA ALA A 10 -1.20 61.91 -2.40
C ALA A 10 -2.52 61.13 -2.28
N ASN A 11 -2.87 60.34 -3.30
CA ASN A 11 -3.94 59.34 -3.21
C ASN A 11 -3.39 57.90 -3.18
N ASP A 12 -2.25 57.71 -2.50
CA ASP A 12 -1.86 56.38 -2.04
C ASP A 12 -2.57 56.16 -0.71
N ALA A 13 -3.85 55.77 -0.82
CA ALA A 13 -4.72 55.48 0.30
C ALA A 13 -4.03 54.41 1.17
N SER A 14 -3.40 54.90 2.24
CA SER A 14 -2.83 54.15 3.35
C SER A 14 -3.51 52.78 3.51
N ALA A 15 -2.86 51.74 2.97
CA ALA A 15 -3.28 50.37 3.19
C ALA A 15 -3.13 50.10 4.69
N ARG A 16 -4.20 50.36 5.45
CA ARG A 16 -4.27 50.15 6.89
C ARG A 16 -3.78 48.74 7.16
N ARG A 17 -2.65 48.61 7.86
CA ARG A 17 -2.12 47.30 8.24
C ARG A 17 -3.23 46.56 8.99
N PRO A 18 -3.58 45.33 8.61
CA PRO A 18 -4.60 44.59 9.31
C PRO A 18 -4.21 44.49 10.79
N PRO A 19 -5.17 44.67 11.71
CA PRO A 19 -4.89 44.67 13.14
C PRO A 19 -4.13 43.39 13.55
N PRO A 20 -3.22 43.49 14.55
CA PRO A 20 -2.35 42.39 14.91
C PRO A 20 -3.18 41.19 15.40
N MET A 21 -3.30 40.18 14.55
CA MET A 21 -4.04 38.96 14.83
C MET A 21 -3.44 38.21 16.03
N MET A 22 -4.29 37.54 16.82
CA MET A 22 -3.81 36.69 17.92
C MET A 22 -2.97 35.51 17.39
N ARG A 23 -2.08 34.93 18.20
CA ARG A 23 -1.22 33.81 17.75
C ARG A 23 -2.04 32.65 17.15
N ALA A 24 -3.17 32.31 17.76
CA ALA A 24 -4.07 31.26 17.28
C ALA A 24 -4.66 31.61 15.90
N GLU A 25 -5.12 32.85 15.72
CA GLU A 25 -5.69 33.31 14.46
C GLU A 25 -4.64 33.35 13.35
N ARG A 26 -3.40 33.77 13.66
CA ARG A 26 -2.28 33.73 12.71
C ARG A 26 -2.00 32.30 12.23
N GLN A 27 -2.03 31.32 13.12
CA GLN A 27 -1.87 29.91 12.75
C GLN A 27 -3.03 29.42 11.87
N VAL A 28 -4.27 29.79 12.17
CA VAL A 28 -5.43 29.43 11.34
C VAL A 28 -5.33 30.06 9.95
N ALA A 29 -4.96 31.34 9.86
CA ALA A 29 -4.75 32.05 8.60
C ALA A 29 -3.63 31.40 7.77
N PHE A 30 -2.50 31.08 8.40
CA PHE A 30 -1.40 30.37 7.76
C PHE A 30 -1.85 29.00 7.21
N ARG A 31 -2.54 28.19 8.03
CA ARG A 31 -3.08 26.89 7.60
C ARG A 31 -4.06 27.03 6.42
N ARG A 32 -4.89 28.07 6.42
CA ARG A 32 -5.80 28.37 5.31
C ARG A 32 -5.03 28.77 4.05
N LYS A 33 -4.02 29.63 4.17
CA LYS A 33 -3.15 30.07 3.05
C LYS A 33 -2.45 28.89 2.39
N VAL A 34 -1.72 28.09 3.18
CA VAL A 34 -1.00 26.89 2.68
C VAL A 34 -1.97 25.92 2.00
N ARG A 35 -3.15 25.70 2.59
CA ARG A 35 -4.18 24.84 1.99
C ARG A 35 -4.67 25.39 0.65
N ASN A 36 -4.91 26.69 0.56
CA ASN A 36 -5.38 27.32 -0.66
C ASN A 36 -4.31 27.28 -1.75
N GLU A 37 -3.06 27.56 -1.42
CA GLU A 37 -1.91 27.45 -2.34
C GLU A 37 -1.73 26.02 -2.86
N LEU A 38 -1.88 25.01 -2.00
CA LEU A 38 -1.85 23.61 -2.42
C LEU A 38 -2.98 23.26 -3.39
N LEU A 39 -4.18 23.80 -3.15
CA LEU A 39 -5.32 23.58 -4.05
C LEU A 39 -5.17 24.34 -5.38
N LEU A 40 -4.63 25.56 -5.36
CA LEU A 40 -4.34 26.38 -6.54
C LEU A 40 -3.30 25.71 -7.41
N SER A 41 -2.13 25.37 -6.84
CA SER A 41 -1.07 24.65 -7.58
C SER A 41 -1.55 23.33 -8.17
N GLY A 42 -2.43 22.60 -7.47
CA GLY A 42 -3.07 21.40 -8.01
C GLY A 42 -3.97 21.67 -9.22
N ARG A 43 -4.74 22.77 -9.22
CA ARG A 43 -5.56 23.19 -10.37
C ARG A 43 -4.69 23.62 -11.54
N GLU A 44 -3.66 24.42 -11.28
CA GLU A 44 -2.72 24.89 -12.30
C GLU A 44 -2.03 23.71 -13.00
N ARG A 45 -1.59 22.68 -12.24
CA ARG A 45 -0.99 21.46 -12.83
C ARG A 45 -1.94 20.73 -13.78
N ARG A 46 -3.20 20.60 -13.39
CA ARG A 46 -4.23 19.95 -14.21
C ARG A 46 -4.58 20.76 -15.45
N ASP A 47 -4.70 22.07 -15.31
CA ASP A 47 -5.02 22.94 -16.44
C ASP A 47 -3.81 23.04 -17.39
N ALA A 48 -2.58 23.02 -16.88
CA ALA A 48 -1.35 22.92 -17.68
C ALA A 48 -1.23 21.57 -18.40
N GLU A 49 -1.56 20.45 -17.76
CA GLU A 49 -1.65 19.13 -18.42
C GLU A 49 -2.67 19.16 -19.56
N ARG A 50 -3.86 19.74 -19.33
CA ARG A 50 -4.87 19.86 -20.37
C ARG A 50 -4.36 20.68 -21.56
N LYS A 51 -3.75 21.84 -21.30
CA LYS A 51 -3.16 22.69 -22.34
C LYS A 51 -2.12 21.92 -23.17
N ARG A 52 -1.20 21.20 -22.51
CA ARG A 52 -0.21 20.35 -23.18
C ARG A 52 -0.85 19.30 -24.10
N MET A 53 -1.92 18.66 -23.64
CA MET A 53 -2.62 17.64 -24.46
C MET A 53 -3.46 18.26 -25.59
N GLU A 54 -4.00 19.46 -25.41
CA GLU A 54 -4.69 20.20 -26.47
C GLU A 54 -3.71 20.72 -27.54
N GLU A 55 -2.54 21.20 -27.14
CA GLU A 55 -1.44 21.56 -28.05
C GLU A 55 -0.99 20.33 -28.84
N TYR A 56 -0.79 19.20 -28.17
CA TYR A 56 -0.45 17.94 -28.84
C TYR A 56 -1.54 17.49 -29.81
N ARG A 57 -2.83 17.65 -29.46
CA ARG A 57 -3.95 17.40 -30.37
C ARG A 57 -3.93 18.31 -31.59
N ARG A 58 -3.58 19.59 -31.43
CA ARG A 58 -3.44 20.54 -32.56
C ARG A 58 -2.31 20.10 -33.49
N LEU A 59 -1.16 19.68 -32.95
CA LEU A 59 -0.03 19.17 -33.73
C LEU A 59 -0.42 17.91 -34.52
N CYS A 60 -1.00 16.90 -33.86
CA CYS A 60 -1.44 15.68 -34.54
C CYS A 60 -2.49 15.96 -35.61
N LYS A 61 -3.39 16.93 -35.39
CA LYS A 61 -4.37 17.35 -36.41
C LYS A 61 -3.71 18.05 -37.60
N ALA A 62 -2.71 18.89 -37.36
CA ALA A 62 -1.97 19.57 -38.42
C ALA A 62 -1.21 18.56 -39.31
N GLU A 63 -0.70 17.49 -38.72
CA GLU A 63 0.01 16.40 -39.42
C GLU A 63 -0.94 15.31 -39.98
N GLY A 64 -2.23 15.34 -39.63
CA GLY A 64 -3.21 14.32 -40.05
C GLY A 64 -3.04 12.95 -39.37
N ILE A 65 -2.31 12.87 -38.25
CA ILE A 65 -1.97 11.63 -37.54
C ILE A 65 -2.98 11.36 -36.42
N LYS A 66 -3.44 10.10 -36.30
CA LYS A 66 -4.18 9.62 -35.12
C LYS A 66 -3.19 9.13 -34.07
N SER A 67 -3.11 9.82 -32.93
CA SER A 67 -2.19 9.46 -31.85
C SER A 67 -2.87 8.54 -30.82
N GLN A 68 -2.34 7.32 -30.68
CA GLN A 68 -2.74 6.37 -29.63
C GLN A 68 -2.61 6.98 -28.23
N ARG A 69 -1.60 7.83 -28.00
CA ARG A 69 -1.39 8.51 -26.72
C ARG A 69 -2.53 9.47 -26.36
N LEU A 70 -3.14 10.14 -27.34
CA LEU A 70 -4.31 10.99 -27.10
C LEU A 70 -5.53 10.15 -26.75
N GLU A 71 -5.71 9.02 -27.43
CA GLU A 71 -6.81 8.09 -27.17
C GLU A 71 -6.73 7.50 -25.76
N GLU A 72 -5.54 7.04 -25.35
CA GLU A 72 -5.30 6.55 -23.98
C GLU A 72 -5.56 7.63 -22.93
N TYR A 73 -5.10 8.86 -23.19
CA TYR A 73 -5.33 9.98 -22.29
C TYR A 73 -6.83 10.28 -22.14
N ASP A 74 -7.57 10.36 -23.25
CA ASP A 74 -8.99 10.62 -23.24
C ASP A 74 -9.78 9.45 -22.61
N ALA A 75 -9.36 8.20 -22.83
CA ALA A 75 -9.92 7.03 -22.18
C ALA A 75 -9.75 7.09 -20.65
N LYS A 76 -8.52 7.33 -20.17
CA LYS A 76 -8.22 7.46 -18.74
C LYS A 76 -8.98 8.63 -18.11
N ARG A 77 -9.11 9.74 -18.82
CA ARG A 77 -9.90 10.89 -18.38
C ARG A 77 -11.39 10.54 -18.22
N LYS A 78 -11.96 9.83 -19.20
CA LYS A 78 -13.36 9.33 -19.14
C LYS A 78 -13.54 8.36 -17.99
N GLU A 79 -12.67 7.37 -17.86
CA GLU A 79 -12.71 6.39 -16.78
C GLU A 79 -12.61 7.05 -15.40
N ALA A 80 -11.69 8.01 -15.23
CA ALA A 80 -11.55 8.75 -13.99
C ALA A 80 -12.83 9.55 -13.66
N SER A 81 -13.48 10.14 -14.67
CA SER A 81 -14.74 10.86 -14.48
C SER A 81 -15.90 9.92 -14.11
N ALA A 82 -15.94 8.72 -14.68
CA ALA A 82 -16.92 7.69 -14.36
C ALA A 82 -16.72 7.16 -12.92
N LYS A 83 -15.47 6.87 -12.52
CA LYS A 83 -15.12 6.51 -11.14
C LYS A 83 -15.50 7.61 -10.14
N LEU A 84 -15.38 8.89 -10.52
CA LEU A 84 -15.84 10.00 -9.69
C LEU A 84 -17.36 9.99 -9.54
N SER A 85 -18.12 9.87 -10.63
CA SER A 85 -19.58 9.85 -10.58
C SER A 85 -20.11 8.66 -9.78
N GLU A 86 -19.52 7.48 -9.97
CA GLU A 86 -19.89 6.27 -9.22
C GLU A 86 -19.67 6.46 -7.72
N ARG A 87 -18.51 6.99 -7.30
CA ARG A 87 -18.26 7.29 -5.88
C ARG A 87 -19.22 8.32 -5.30
N LEU A 88 -19.62 9.32 -6.09
CA LEU A 88 -20.59 10.30 -5.64
C LEU A 88 -21.98 9.66 -5.47
N GLN A 89 -22.38 8.78 -6.38
CA GLN A 89 -23.61 7.99 -6.28
C GLN A 89 -23.59 7.07 -5.07
N GLN A 90 -22.48 6.35 -4.83
CA GLN A 90 -22.33 5.50 -3.64
C GLN A 90 -22.55 6.29 -2.33
N ILE A 91 -22.03 7.52 -2.24
CA ILE A 91 -22.27 8.40 -1.07
C ILE A 91 -23.74 8.82 -0.96
N ASP A 92 -24.43 8.99 -2.08
CA ASP A 92 -25.86 9.31 -2.08
C ASP A 92 -26.71 8.15 -1.61
N TYR A 93 -26.43 6.95 -2.11
CA TYR A 93 -27.14 5.73 -1.76
C TYR A 93 -26.82 5.23 -0.35
N ASP A 94 -25.69 5.61 0.25
CA ASP A 94 -25.32 5.20 1.61
C ASP A 94 -26.36 5.68 2.63
N GLN A 95 -27.20 4.76 3.12
CA GLN A 95 -28.25 5.05 4.09
C GLN A 95 -27.73 5.22 5.52
N SER A 96 -26.48 4.81 5.79
CA SER A 96 -25.88 4.93 7.13
C SER A 96 -25.47 6.36 7.48
N LEU A 97 -25.41 7.25 6.48
CA LEU A 97 -24.92 8.62 6.65
C LEU A 97 -26.03 9.64 6.76
N THR A 98 -25.81 10.62 7.64
CA THR A 98 -26.62 11.82 7.68
C THR A 98 -26.38 12.71 6.46
N ASN A 99 -27.34 13.56 6.11
CA ASN A 99 -27.21 14.51 4.99
C ASN A 99 -26.00 15.44 5.12
N THR A 100 -25.61 15.81 6.34
CA THR A 100 -24.44 16.66 6.57
C THR A 100 -23.13 15.92 6.29
N GLU A 101 -23.04 14.65 6.67
CA GLU A 101 -21.90 13.77 6.39
C GLU A 101 -21.80 13.46 4.91
N LYS A 102 -22.92 13.19 4.22
CA LYS A 102 -22.95 13.03 2.76
C LYS A 102 -22.38 14.25 2.05
N ARG A 103 -22.83 15.46 2.43
CA ARG A 103 -22.29 16.72 1.89
C ARG A 103 -20.78 16.86 2.13
N LYS A 104 -20.31 16.57 3.35
CA LYS A 104 -18.87 16.60 3.69
C LYS A 104 -18.06 15.58 2.87
N ARG A 105 -18.52 14.32 2.76
CA ARG A 105 -17.86 13.27 1.98
C ARG A 105 -17.81 13.63 0.49
N LYS A 106 -18.92 14.08 -0.10
CA LYS A 106 -18.95 14.55 -1.49
C LYS A 106 -17.98 15.70 -1.74
N PHE A 107 -17.95 16.70 -0.85
CA PHE A 107 -17.02 17.81 -0.95
C PHE A 107 -15.57 17.33 -0.94
N ASN A 108 -15.22 16.43 -0.01
CA ASN A 108 -13.88 15.86 0.07
C ASN A 108 -13.51 15.05 -1.19
N VAL A 109 -14.43 14.23 -1.70
CA VAL A 109 -14.22 13.46 -2.94
C VAL A 109 -13.99 14.38 -4.13
N LYS A 110 -14.86 15.38 -4.35
CA LYS A 110 -14.70 16.37 -5.42
C LYS A 110 -13.40 17.16 -5.28
N ARG A 111 -13.06 17.59 -4.07
CA ARG A 111 -11.82 18.32 -3.77
C ARG A 111 -10.59 17.48 -4.11
N ASN A 112 -10.55 16.24 -3.66
CA ASN A 112 -9.43 15.33 -3.90
C ASN A 112 -9.30 14.96 -5.38
N TYR A 113 -10.39 14.99 -6.15
CA TYR A 113 -10.36 14.76 -7.58
C TYR A 113 -9.95 16.00 -8.38
N ALA A 114 -10.36 17.20 -7.94
CA ALA A 114 -10.14 18.44 -8.67
C ALA A 114 -8.66 18.76 -8.94
N ALA A 115 -7.75 18.32 -8.06
CA ALA A 115 -6.31 18.58 -8.16
C ALA A 115 -5.51 17.43 -8.82
N LYS A 116 -6.18 16.35 -9.27
CA LYS A 116 -5.49 15.19 -9.86
C LYS A 116 -5.37 15.33 -11.38
N THR A 117 -4.16 15.08 -11.87
CA THR A 117 -3.84 14.95 -13.29
C THR A 117 -4.03 13.50 -13.77
N VAL A 118 -4.15 13.29 -15.08
CA VAL A 118 -4.20 11.92 -15.64
C VAL A 118 -2.85 11.23 -15.43
N THR A 119 -1.74 11.96 -15.54
CA THR A 119 -0.42 11.44 -15.18
C THR A 119 -0.34 10.98 -13.73
N ASP A 120 -0.90 11.73 -12.77
CA ASP A 120 -0.94 11.31 -11.36
C ASP A 120 -1.76 10.02 -11.15
N LEU A 121 -2.77 9.79 -11.97
CA LEU A 121 -3.59 8.57 -11.90
C LEU A 121 -2.79 7.38 -12.43
N MET A 122 -2.13 7.53 -13.58
CA MET A 122 -1.26 6.51 -14.14
C MET A 122 -0.13 6.11 -13.20
N GLU A 123 0.62 7.09 -12.68
CA GLU A 123 1.72 6.80 -11.76
C GLU A 123 1.25 6.03 -10.52
N LYS A 124 0.04 6.29 -10.04
CA LYS A 124 -0.53 5.58 -8.89
C LYS A 124 -0.88 4.14 -9.22
N GLU A 125 -1.37 3.88 -10.43
CA GLU A 125 -1.69 2.54 -10.90
C GLU A 125 -0.42 1.72 -11.10
N GLU A 126 0.61 2.31 -11.72
CA GLU A 126 1.93 1.67 -11.89
C GLU A 126 2.60 1.35 -10.55
N LYS A 127 2.60 2.30 -9.61
CA LYS A 127 3.13 2.08 -8.25
C LYS A 127 2.40 0.95 -7.53
N ARG A 128 1.08 0.86 -7.68
CA ARG A 128 0.27 -0.24 -7.11
C ARG A 128 0.66 -1.59 -7.69
N PHE A 129 0.76 -1.68 -9.02
CA PHE A 129 1.14 -2.94 -9.68
C PHE A 129 2.54 -3.43 -9.26
N ASN A 130 3.51 -2.51 -9.16
CA ASN A 130 4.85 -2.83 -8.66
C ASN A 130 4.84 -3.31 -7.20
N SER A 131 4.01 -2.70 -6.35
CA SER A 131 3.89 -3.12 -4.95
C SER A 131 3.27 -4.52 -4.80
N LEU A 132 2.24 -4.84 -5.59
CA LEU A 132 1.56 -6.14 -5.53
C LEU A 132 2.46 -7.27 -6.02
N THR A 133 3.15 -7.07 -7.14
CA THR A 133 4.08 -8.06 -7.70
C THR A 133 5.27 -8.36 -6.77
N LYS A 134 5.77 -7.35 -6.03
CA LYS A 134 6.80 -7.59 -4.99
C LYS A 134 6.27 -8.44 -3.84
N VAL A 135 5.02 -8.23 -3.43
CA VAL A 135 4.38 -9.00 -2.35
C VAL A 135 4.11 -10.44 -2.78
N GLU A 136 3.67 -10.66 -4.02
CA GLU A 136 3.43 -12.01 -4.57
C GLU A 136 4.71 -12.83 -4.61
N LYS A 137 5.80 -12.28 -5.15
CA LYS A 137 7.12 -12.94 -5.14
C LYS A 137 7.59 -13.32 -3.74
N LEU A 138 7.26 -12.49 -2.74
CA LEU A 138 7.63 -12.75 -1.35
C LEU A 138 6.77 -13.86 -0.73
N ARG A 139 5.50 -13.98 -1.14
CA ARG A 139 4.62 -15.08 -0.74
C ARG A 139 5.07 -16.40 -1.37
N GLU A 140 5.40 -16.41 -2.66
CA GLU A 140 5.90 -17.59 -3.37
C GLU A 140 7.18 -18.13 -2.72
N LYS A 141 8.14 -17.25 -2.40
CA LYS A 141 9.36 -17.65 -1.67
C LYS A 141 9.07 -18.30 -0.33
N ARG A 142 8.19 -17.69 0.47
CA ARG A 142 7.78 -18.26 1.77
C ARG A 142 7.08 -19.60 1.61
N GLN A 143 6.23 -19.77 0.60
CA GLN A 143 5.57 -21.04 0.32
C GLN A 143 6.59 -22.12 -0.09
N GLY A 144 7.53 -21.79 -0.98
CA GLY A 144 8.62 -22.68 -1.36
C GLY A 144 9.49 -23.10 -0.17
N GLU A 145 9.82 -22.17 0.73
CA GLU A 145 10.57 -22.47 1.96
C GLU A 145 9.80 -23.43 2.90
N ILE A 146 8.49 -23.23 3.05
CA ILE A 146 7.63 -24.09 3.86
C ILE A 146 7.52 -25.49 3.24
N GLU A 147 7.36 -25.59 1.92
CA GLU A 147 7.27 -26.85 1.20
C GLU A 147 8.59 -27.62 1.26
N ALA A 148 9.72 -26.94 1.06
CA ALA A 148 11.06 -27.54 1.20
C ALA A 148 11.30 -28.05 2.63
N ALA A 149 10.91 -27.28 3.65
CA ALA A 149 11.03 -27.71 5.05
C ALA A 149 10.15 -28.94 5.36
N LYS A 150 8.93 -29.00 4.80
CA LYS A 150 8.05 -30.17 4.92
C LYS A 150 8.63 -31.39 4.23
N ALA A 151 9.19 -31.24 3.02
CA ALA A 151 9.83 -32.32 2.28
C ALA A 151 11.04 -32.88 3.06
N ALA A 152 11.93 -32.00 3.54
CA ALA A 152 13.09 -32.39 4.33
C ALA A 152 12.69 -33.12 5.63
N LYS A 153 11.58 -32.73 6.27
CA LYS A 153 11.05 -33.43 7.44
C LYS A 153 10.57 -34.84 7.09
N LYS A 154 9.83 -35.00 5.99
CA LYS A 154 9.37 -36.31 5.52
C LYS A 154 10.53 -37.25 5.20
N GLU A 155 11.56 -36.77 4.50
CA GLU A 155 12.75 -37.59 4.19
C GLU A 155 13.48 -38.04 5.47
N ARG A 156 13.59 -37.16 6.47
CA ARG A 156 14.15 -37.52 7.78
C ARG A 156 13.32 -38.57 8.51
N GLU A 157 12.01 -38.51 8.40
CA GLU A 157 11.11 -39.49 9.03
C GLU A 157 11.17 -40.84 8.29
N GLU A 158 11.19 -40.83 6.96
CA GLU A 158 11.32 -42.04 6.14
C GLU A 158 12.66 -42.76 6.36
N THR A 159 13.76 -42.02 6.42
CA THR A 159 15.10 -42.58 6.69
C THR A 159 15.16 -43.20 8.09
N LYS A 160 14.62 -42.52 9.11
CA LYS A 160 14.49 -43.09 10.47
C LYS A 160 13.63 -44.35 10.48
N ALA A 161 12.48 -44.34 9.80
CA ALA A 161 11.61 -45.50 9.72
C ALA A 161 12.28 -46.69 9.03
N LYS A 162 13.04 -46.45 7.94
CA LYS A 162 13.84 -47.49 7.26
C LYS A 162 14.87 -48.11 8.20
N LEU A 163 15.63 -47.29 8.94
CA LEU A 163 16.62 -47.77 9.91
C LEU A 163 15.99 -48.61 11.04
N ILE A 164 14.84 -48.16 11.57
CA ILE A 164 14.10 -48.91 12.60
C ILE A 164 13.64 -50.27 12.04
N ARG A 165 13.07 -50.31 10.83
CA ARG A 165 12.64 -51.58 10.19
C ARG A 165 13.82 -52.51 9.96
N GLN A 166 14.95 -52.00 9.49
CA GLN A 166 16.18 -52.78 9.32
C GLN A 166 16.66 -53.37 10.66
N ARG A 167 16.65 -52.57 11.73
CA ARG A 167 17.03 -53.04 13.07
C ARG A 167 16.09 -54.13 13.59
N ILE A 168 14.78 -53.97 13.41
CA ILE A 168 13.79 -54.99 13.81
C ILE A 168 14.01 -56.28 13.03
N ALA A 169 14.22 -56.21 11.72
CA ALA A 169 14.48 -57.39 10.88
C ALA A 169 15.78 -58.11 11.28
N GLN A 170 16.87 -57.37 11.52
CA GLN A 170 18.13 -57.93 11.99
C GLN A 170 17.97 -58.58 13.37
N ASN A 171 17.23 -57.95 14.29
CA ASN A 171 16.97 -58.51 15.62
C ASN A 171 16.13 -59.79 15.56
N ALA A 172 15.15 -59.85 14.68
CA ALA A 172 14.35 -61.05 14.45
C ALA A 172 15.20 -62.21 13.92
N LEU A 173 16.06 -61.96 12.92
CA LEU A 173 17.02 -62.94 12.40
C LEU A 173 18.01 -63.40 13.47
N TYR A 174 18.50 -62.49 14.30
CA TYR A 174 19.39 -62.82 15.41
C TYR A 174 18.69 -63.72 16.42
N ALA A 175 17.47 -63.39 16.85
CA ALA A 175 16.69 -64.20 17.78
C ALA A 175 16.43 -65.62 17.29
N GLN A 176 16.14 -65.79 15.99
CA GLN A 176 16.03 -67.12 15.37
C GLN A 176 17.35 -67.91 15.45
N ARG A 177 18.48 -67.23 15.28
CA ARG A 177 19.82 -67.87 15.27
C ARG A 177 20.32 -68.23 16.68
N THR A 178 20.02 -67.42 17.70
CA THR A 178 20.59 -67.58 19.06
C THR A 178 19.60 -68.11 20.11
N LYS A 179 18.31 -68.32 19.78
CA LYS A 179 17.20 -68.75 20.68
C LYS A 179 16.96 -67.85 21.91
N LYS A 180 17.85 -66.91 22.20
CA LYS A 180 17.68 -65.75 23.08
C LYS A 180 17.90 -64.53 22.19
N GLY A 181 16.90 -63.66 22.05
CA GLY A 181 16.99 -62.45 21.22
C GLY A 181 18.18 -61.56 21.59
N GLN A 182 18.43 -60.51 20.80
CA GLN A 182 19.46 -59.52 21.15
C GLN A 182 19.25 -59.04 22.60
N PRO A 183 20.32 -58.88 23.40
CA PRO A 183 20.19 -58.33 24.74
C PRO A 183 19.74 -56.87 24.60
N VAL A 184 18.44 -56.63 24.74
CA VAL A 184 17.94 -55.31 25.12
C VAL A 184 18.60 -55.05 26.46
N MET A 185 19.23 -53.90 26.64
CA MET A 185 19.86 -53.48 27.90
C MET A 185 18.79 -53.21 28.97
N SER A 186 17.87 -54.16 29.20
CA SER A 186 16.76 -54.10 30.15
C SER A 186 17.30 -53.77 31.53
N SER A 187 18.42 -54.38 31.92
CA SER A 187 19.11 -54.10 33.19
C SER A 187 19.54 -52.63 33.34
N ARG A 188 19.94 -51.96 32.25
CA ARG A 188 20.36 -50.55 32.29
C ARG A 188 19.16 -49.61 32.32
N VAL A 189 18.04 -50.00 31.69
CA VAL A 189 16.76 -49.26 31.73
C VAL A 189 16.10 -49.43 33.09
N GLU A 190 16.04 -50.65 33.63
CA GLU A 190 15.56 -50.97 34.98
C GLU A 190 16.40 -50.25 36.05
N ALA A 191 17.73 -50.23 35.92
CA ALA A 191 18.58 -49.47 36.83
C ALA A 191 18.32 -47.96 36.78
N LEU A 192 17.96 -47.41 35.62
CA LEU A 192 17.65 -45.98 35.46
C LEU A 192 16.27 -45.65 36.02
N LEU A 193 15.28 -46.51 35.80
CA LEU A 193 13.94 -46.41 36.38
C LEU A 193 13.98 -46.52 37.91
N ASN A 194 14.70 -47.49 38.46
CA ASN A 194 14.89 -47.63 39.90
C ASN A 194 15.57 -46.40 40.51
N LYS A 195 16.55 -45.82 39.81
CA LYS A 195 17.22 -44.59 40.27
C LYS A 195 16.31 -43.36 40.25
N ILE A 196 15.43 -43.25 39.25
CA ILE A 196 14.41 -42.19 39.18
C ILE A 196 13.37 -42.36 40.29
N GLN A 197 12.90 -43.59 40.52
CA GLN A 197 11.94 -43.91 41.58
C GLN A 197 12.51 -43.54 42.96
N GLN A 198 13.76 -43.95 43.25
CA GLN A 198 14.45 -43.64 44.50
C GLN A 198 14.72 -42.14 44.70
N SER A 199 14.87 -41.36 43.62
CA SER A 199 15.03 -39.91 43.71
C SER A 199 13.72 -39.14 43.90
N HIS A 200 12.56 -39.78 43.66
CA HIS A 200 11.25 -39.16 43.79
C HIS A 200 10.62 -39.39 45.17
N ASP A 201 11.06 -40.44 45.88
CA ASP A 201 10.63 -40.84 47.22
C ASP A 201 11.52 -40.25 48.35
N GLN A 202 12.43 -39.32 48.02
CA GLN A 202 13.20 -38.48 48.96
C GLN A 202 12.70 -37.04 48.91
#